data_AF-A0A1H0KJK5-F1
#
_entry.id   AF-A0A1H0KJK5-F1
#
_cell.length_a   1.000
_cell.length_b   1.000
_cell.length_c   1.000
_cell.angle_alpha   90.00
_cell.angle_beta   90.00
_cell.angle_gamma   90.00
#
_symmetry.space_group_name_H-M   'P 1'
#
loop_
_entity.id
_entity.type
_entity.pdbx_description
1 polymer ?
#
loop_
_entity_poly.entity_id
_entity_poly.type
_entity_poly.pdbx_seq_one_letter_code
_entity_poly.pdbx_strand_id
1 'polypeptide(L)'
;MAHWRGSYLGPSIALLLFPTNEADALSCSYRLTTVPCPLYPGCFRWVVSSADGFFSEQSAYPYATKAAASIVGRVRMADLSNGRQETEPLISEPKSP
;
A
#
# COMPACT_ATOMS: atom_id res chain seq x y z
N MET A 1 -41.01 32.71 51.82
CA MET A 1 -40.52 33.37 50.59
C MET A 1 -39.67 32.37 49.82
N ALA A 2 -39.81 32.34 48.49
CA ALA A 2 -39.14 31.50 47.49
C ALA A 2 -39.57 30.01 47.37
N HIS A 3 -40.55 29.78 46.48
CA HIS A 3 -40.66 28.57 45.65
C HIS A 3 -39.42 28.40 44.77
N TRP A 4 -39.08 27.17 44.34
CA TRP A 4 -39.04 26.76 42.92
C TRP A 4 -38.95 25.22 42.83
N ARG A 5 -39.84 24.66 42.00
CA ARG A 5 -39.87 23.27 41.54
C ARG A 5 -38.74 23.05 40.53
N GLY A 6 -38.14 21.87 40.53
CA GLY A 6 -37.30 21.38 39.44
C GLY A 6 -37.29 19.86 39.46
N SER A 7 -37.71 19.26 38.36
CA SER A 7 -38.22 17.90 38.28
C SER A 7 -37.61 17.26 37.04
N TYR A 8 -37.16 16.01 37.18
CA TYR A 8 -37.03 14.96 36.14
C TYR A 8 -35.80 14.89 35.20
N LEU A 9 -35.40 13.62 34.99
CA LEU A 9 -34.69 12.99 33.85
C LEU A 9 -33.17 13.21 33.78
N GLY A 10 -32.31 12.19 33.73
CA GLY A 10 -32.45 10.74 33.60
C GLY A 10 -31.04 10.09 33.65
N PRO A 11 -30.93 8.75 33.70
CA PRO A 11 -29.64 8.07 33.64
C PRO A 11 -29.18 8.02 32.18
N SER A 12 -28.48 9.04 31.73
CA SER A 12 -27.91 9.06 30.38
C SER A 12 -26.66 8.19 30.32
N ILE A 13 -26.92 6.95 29.94
CA ILE A 13 -26.28 6.27 28.81
C ILE A 13 -24.75 6.11 28.95
N ALA A 14 -24.41 4.85 29.23
CA ALA A 14 -23.19 4.19 28.81
C ALA A 14 -22.48 4.91 27.64
N LEU A 15 -21.40 5.61 27.97
CA LEU A 15 -20.32 5.84 27.03
C LEU A 15 -19.69 4.47 26.73
N LEU A 16 -20.30 3.72 25.81
CA LEU A 16 -19.58 2.77 24.97
C LEU A 16 -18.58 3.61 24.17
N LEU A 17 -17.46 3.89 24.81
CA LEU A 17 -16.28 4.46 24.17
C LEU A 17 -15.83 3.46 23.12
N PHE A 18 -16.27 3.76 21.91
CA PHE A 18 -15.66 3.49 20.62
C PHE A 18 -15.58 2.01 20.24
N PRO A 19 -16.13 1.62 19.06
CA PRO A 19 -15.71 0.37 18.47
C PRO A 19 -14.19 0.47 18.30
N THR A 20 -13.44 -0.47 18.87
CA THR A 20 -12.12 -0.83 18.38
C THR A 20 -12.29 -1.40 16.98
N ASN A 21 -12.62 -0.54 16.02
CA ASN A 21 -12.25 -0.73 14.62
C ASN A 21 -10.80 -0.27 14.43
N GLU A 22 -9.96 -0.51 15.45
CA GLU A 22 -8.52 -0.39 15.37
C GLU A 22 -7.98 -1.71 14.82
N ALA A 23 -7.12 -1.61 13.81
CA ALA A 23 -6.36 -2.69 13.19
C ALA A 23 -7.23 -3.74 12.50
N ASP A 24 -7.60 -3.59 11.23
CA ASP A 24 -6.64 -3.83 10.15
C ASP A 24 -7.24 -3.27 8.85
N ALA A 25 -7.47 -1.96 8.79
CA ALA A 25 -7.47 -1.34 7.48
C ALA A 25 -6.02 -1.49 6.99
N LEU A 26 -5.76 -2.60 6.28
CA LEU A 26 -4.60 -2.83 5.43
C LEU A 26 -4.53 -1.62 4.50
N SER A 27 -3.97 -0.52 4.99
CA SER A 27 -3.42 0.51 4.16
C SER A 27 -2.32 -0.23 3.43
N CYS A 28 -2.63 -0.69 2.20
CA CYS A 28 -1.69 -1.28 1.26
C CYS A 28 -0.61 -0.24 0.98
N SER A 29 0.28 -0.08 1.94
CA SER A 29 1.36 0.88 1.97
C SER A 29 2.54 0.15 1.40
N TYR A 30 2.78 0.39 0.13
CA TYR A 30 3.91 -0.17 -0.57
C TYR A 30 5.19 0.55 -0.13
N ARG A 31 6.30 -0.19 -0.03
CA ARG A 31 7.65 0.30 0.26
C ARG A 31 8.55 0.04 -0.92
N LEU A 32 9.41 1.00 -1.25
CA LEU A 32 10.36 0.91 -2.35
C LEU A 32 11.76 0.74 -1.79
N THR A 33 12.44 -0.31 -2.25
CA THR A 33 13.86 -0.51 -2.01
C THR A 33 14.60 -0.52 -3.34
N THR A 34 15.80 0.04 -3.37
CA THR A 34 16.69 -0.08 -4.52
C THR A 34 17.91 -0.87 -4.12
N VAL A 35 18.12 -2.00 -4.78
CA VAL A 35 19.17 -2.97 -4.47
C VAL A 35 20.16 -3.09 -5.63
N PRO A 36 21.44 -3.38 -5.37
CA PRO A 36 22.36 -3.78 -6.42
C PRO A 36 21.87 -5.08 -7.07
N CYS A 37 22.05 -5.22 -8.38
CA CYS A 37 21.67 -6.44 -9.09
C CYS A 37 22.87 -7.41 -9.20
N PRO A 38 22.64 -8.73 -9.29
CA PRO A 38 23.74 -9.71 -9.35
C PRO A 38 24.35 -9.89 -10.75
N LEU A 39 23.80 -9.24 -11.79
CA LEU A 39 24.21 -9.48 -13.19
C LEU A 39 25.57 -8.86 -13.53
N TYR A 40 25.84 -7.63 -13.11
CA TYR A 40 27.11 -6.94 -13.36
C TYR A 40 27.36 -5.84 -12.32
N PRO A 41 28.62 -5.51 -12.02
CA PRO A 41 28.93 -4.44 -11.07
C PRO A 41 28.34 -3.10 -11.53
N GLY A 42 27.74 -2.36 -10.60
CA GLY A 42 27.14 -1.05 -10.87
C GLY A 42 25.71 -1.08 -11.39
N CYS A 43 25.07 -2.25 -11.52
CA CYS A 43 23.64 -2.32 -11.81
C CYS A 43 22.76 -2.23 -10.56
N PHE A 44 21.53 -1.76 -10.76
CA PHE A 44 20.53 -1.60 -9.72
C PHE A 44 19.17 -2.16 -10.17
N ARG A 45 18.35 -2.59 -9.21
CA ARG A 45 16.95 -2.96 -9.41
C ARG A 45 16.09 -2.27 -8.36
N TRP A 46 14.84 -2.00 -8.71
CA TRP A 46 13.84 -1.64 -7.72
C TRP A 46 13.12 -2.91 -7.22
N VAL A 47 12.71 -2.86 -5.96
CA VAL A 47 11.87 -3.85 -5.29
C VAL A 47 10.76 -3.10 -4.58
N VAL A 48 9.51 -3.41 -4.89
CA VAL A 48 8.34 -2.88 -4.21
C VAL A 48 7.74 -3.99 -3.36
N SER A 49 7.59 -3.75 -2.06
CA SER A 49 7.01 -4.71 -1.12
C SER A 49 5.83 -4.09 -0.38
N SER A 50 4.77 -4.83 -0.11
CA SER A 50 3.70 -4.36 0.76
C SER A 50 4.16 -4.32 2.23
N ALA A 51 3.57 -3.45 3.04
CA ALA A 51 3.93 -3.33 4.46
C ALA A 51 3.54 -4.57 5.28
N ASP A 52 2.48 -5.27 4.86
CA ASP A 52 2.02 -6.55 5.38
C ASP A 52 2.93 -7.72 4.97
N GLY A 53 3.81 -7.53 3.98
CA GLY A 53 4.78 -8.53 3.54
C GLY A 53 4.20 -9.63 2.65
N PHE A 54 2.91 -9.62 2.31
CA PHE A 54 2.31 -10.62 1.42
C PHE A 54 2.63 -10.37 -0.06
N PHE A 55 3.03 -9.16 -0.43
CA PHE A 55 3.38 -8.80 -1.80
C PHE A 55 4.83 -8.31 -1.89
N SER A 56 5.55 -8.81 -2.89
CA SER A 56 6.86 -8.30 -3.28
C SER A 56 7.06 -8.48 -4.78
N GLU A 57 7.32 -7.38 -5.47
CA GLU A 57 7.62 -7.33 -6.90
C GLU A 57 9.00 -6.70 -7.11
N GLN A 58 9.75 -7.18 -8.10
CA GLN A 58 11.04 -6.62 -8.48
C GLN A 58 11.07 -6.27 -9.96
N SER A 59 11.94 -5.33 -10.34
CA SER A 59 12.09 -4.94 -11.74
C SER A 59 12.55 -6.11 -12.62
N ALA A 60 11.87 -6.30 -13.76
CA ALA A 60 12.28 -7.28 -14.76
C ALA A 60 13.69 -6.98 -15.30
N TYR A 61 13.96 -5.70 -15.58
CA TYR A 61 15.24 -5.24 -16.14
C TYR A 61 16.11 -4.55 -15.08
N PRO A 62 17.45 -4.67 -15.19
CA PRO A 62 18.38 -3.89 -14.39
C PRO A 62 18.53 -2.46 -14.93
N TYR A 63 18.95 -1.54 -14.06
CA TYR A 63 19.23 -0.14 -14.37
C TYR A 63 20.70 0.19 -14.12
N ALA A 64 21.26 1.08 -14.95
CA ALA A 64 22.65 1.52 -14.82
C ALA A 64 22.90 2.44 -13.61
N THR A 65 21.85 3.01 -13.01
CA THR A 65 21.98 3.91 -11.85
C THR A 65 20.91 3.63 -10.79
N LYS A 66 21.28 3.87 -9.53
CA LYS A 66 20.35 3.80 -8.39
C LYS A 66 19.16 4.75 -8.56
N ALA A 67 19.41 5.94 -9.12
CA ALA A 67 18.39 6.95 -9.36
C ALA A 67 17.35 6.48 -10.39
N ALA A 68 17.78 5.91 -11.51
CA ALA A 68 16.87 5.37 -12.52
C ALA A 68 15.98 4.26 -11.95
N ALA A 69 16.57 3.32 -11.21
CA ALA A 69 15.80 2.28 -10.53
C ALA A 69 14.78 2.87 -9.54
N SER A 70 15.17 3.85 -8.73
CA SER A 70 14.27 4.50 -7.77
C SER A 70 13.13 5.30 -8.41
N ILE A 71 13.38 5.98 -9.53
CA ILE A 71 12.34 6.71 -10.26
C ILE A 71 11.29 5.73 -10.80
N VAL A 72 11.72 4.67 -11.49
CA VAL A 72 10.78 3.69 -12.06
C VAL A 72 10.04 2.93 -10.96
N GLY A 73 10.72 2.56 -9.88
CA GLY A 73 10.08 1.92 -8.74
C GLY A 73 9.02 2.79 -8.06
N ARG A 74 9.21 4.12 -8.02
CA ARG A 74 8.19 5.06 -7.52
C ARG A 74 6.97 5.14 -8.43
N VAL A 75 7.17 5.10 -9.75
CA VAL A 75 6.06 5.03 -10.71
C VAL A 75 5.27 3.75 -10.51
N ARG A 76 5.96 2.59 -10.43
CA ARG A 76 5.29 1.31 -10.17
C ARG A 76 4.52 1.28 -8.85
N MET A 77 5.11 1.85 -7.80
CA MET A 77 4.42 1.99 -6.52
C MET A 77 3.14 2.81 -6.64
N ALA A 78 3.17 3.93 -7.37
CA ALA A 78 1.99 4.74 -7.60
C ALA A 78 0.92 3.98 -8.40
N ASP A 79 1.29 3.19 -9.40
CA ASP A 79 0.36 2.36 -10.17
C ASP A 79 -0.35 1.33 -9.27
N LEU A 80 0.41 0.64 -8.41
CA LEU A 80 -0.11 -0.33 -7.45
C LEU A 80 -1.03 0.33 -6.41
N SER A 81 -0.67 1.52 -5.92
CA SER A 81 -1.51 2.31 -5.01
C SER A 81 -2.81 2.80 -5.67
N ASN A 82 -2.79 3.05 -6.98
CA ASN A 82 -3.96 3.48 -7.75
C ASN A 82 -4.85 2.31 -8.21
N GLY A 83 -4.56 1.08 -7.78
CA GLY A 83 -5.35 -0.11 -8.14
C GLY A 83 -5.17 -0.56 -9.60
N ARG A 84 -4.19 -0.02 -10.33
CA ARG A 84 -3.78 -0.57 -11.63
C ARG A 84 -2.87 -1.76 -11.38
N GLN A 85 -3.46 -2.90 -11.06
CA GLN A 85 -2.79 -4.16 -11.35
C GLN A 85 -2.85 -4.31 -12.87
N GLU A 86 -1.71 -4.29 -13.55
CA GLU A 86 -1.64 -4.76 -14.92
C GLU A 86 -2.15 -6.20 -14.93
N THR A 87 -3.42 -6.34 -15.32
CA THR A 87 -4.03 -7.57 -15.76
C THR A 87 -3.12 -8.23 -16.79
N GLU A 88 -2.72 -9.45 -16.45
CA GLU A 88 -2.50 -10.56 -17.37
C GLU A 88 -1.33 -10.40 -18.37
N PRO A 89 -0.35 -11.31 -18.36
CA PRO A 89 0.64 -11.34 -19.43
C PRO A 89 -0.09 -11.63 -20.75
N LEU A 90 -0.09 -10.65 -21.67
CA LEU A 90 -0.41 -10.83 -23.09
C LEU A 90 0.62 -11.78 -23.71
N ILE A 91 0.50 -13.08 -23.43
CA ILE A 91 1.05 -14.16 -24.25
C ILE A 91 -0.15 -14.80 -24.94
N SER A 92 -0.81 -14.04 -25.81
CA SER A 92 -1.55 -14.65 -26.92
C SER A 92 -0.49 -15.14 -27.91
N GLU A 93 -0.34 -16.47 -27.95
CA GLU A 93 0.47 -17.19 -28.93
C GLU A 93 0.29 -16.60 -30.34
N PRO A 94 1.36 -16.48 -31.16
CA PRO A 94 1.18 -16.20 -32.56
C PRO A 94 0.47 -17.40 -33.20
N LYS A 95 -0.81 -17.23 -33.56
CA LYS A 95 -1.53 -18.15 -34.43
C LYS A 95 -0.83 -18.17 -35.79
N SER A 96 0.04 -19.15 -35.98
CA SER A 96 0.68 -19.45 -37.27
C SER A 96 -0.39 -19.98 -38.24
N PRO A 97 -0.34 -19.60 -39.53
CA PRO A 97 -1.28 -20.08 -40.56
C PRO A 97 -1.14 -21.57 -40.85
#